data_AF-A0A2V6UA18-F1
#
_entry.id   AF-A0A2V6UA18-F1
#
_cell.length_a   1.000
_cell.length_b   1.000
_cell.length_c   1.000
_cell.angle_alpha   90.00
_cell.angle_beta   90.00
_cell.angle_gamma   90.00
#
_symmetry.space_group_name_H-M   'P 1'
#
loop_
_entity.id
_entity.type
_entity.pdbx_description
1 polymer ?
#
loop_
_entity_poly.entity_id
_entity_poly.type
_entity_poly.pdbx_seq_one_letter_code
_entity_poly.pdbx_strand_id
1 'polypeptide(L)'
;MAGYALFRGQAACNTCHVDGRGSTQTPGTGGDGHPSTTTGTDTSHAATVNPLFTCFGSANEGLPLNPRVAFYYETTPDFFGFTPNPFGFGYRDLGLGTFLRSGFGSAPNPDATLIPLAPSVDGTFQVSTARNVAMAPTQCPTTEAPGGPNGFFQKEFFHNGYIKSLKQLVHFYNTRDLFAFPVTSGHCPPGTVEKVNCWPMPEVRNNLDMTTGNLALTDLQENQIVAFLQTLTDGFTTPFPNRDTFTGTCMFGGTASTQGNEFLIPTPPLPSCASAICGVAPFPSPPIP
;
A
#
# COMPACT_ATOMS: atom_id res chain seq x y z
N MET A 1 -20.79 -1.37 12.61
CA MET A 1 -21.28 -1.39 11.21
C MET A 1 -20.95 -0.12 10.41
N ALA A 2 -20.75 1.06 11.01
CA ALA A 2 -20.43 2.29 10.26
C ALA A 2 -19.18 2.17 9.36
N GLY A 3 -18.08 1.62 9.88
CA GLY A 3 -16.86 1.37 9.10
C GLY A 3 -17.06 0.45 7.90
N TYR A 4 -17.79 -0.65 8.09
CA TYR A 4 -18.13 -1.56 7.00
C TYR A 4 -19.02 -0.90 5.93
N ALA A 5 -19.96 -0.04 6.35
CA ALA A 5 -20.79 0.72 5.42
C ALA A 5 -19.97 1.70 4.56
N LEU A 6 -18.95 2.34 5.15
CA LEU A 6 -18.00 3.17 4.41
C LEU A 6 -17.12 2.35 3.46
N PHE A 7 -16.61 1.21 3.94
CA PHE A 7 -15.76 0.29 3.19
C PHE A 7 -16.43 -0.20 1.90
N ARG A 8 -17.74 -0.47 1.94
CA ARG A 8 -18.54 -0.88 0.75
C ARG A 8 -19.34 0.25 0.10
N GLY A 9 -19.09 1.48 0.52
CA GLY A 9 -19.81 2.68 0.10
C GLY A 9 -18.83 3.74 -0.35
N GLN A 10 -18.82 4.90 0.31
CA GLN A 10 -18.01 6.06 -0.10
C GLN A 10 -16.53 5.74 -0.35
N ALA A 11 -15.91 4.88 0.46
CA ALA A 11 -14.50 4.54 0.31
C ALA A 11 -14.22 3.53 -0.81
N ALA A 12 -15.26 2.91 -1.36
CA ALA A 12 -15.22 1.94 -2.46
C ALA A 12 -14.25 0.76 -2.28
N CYS A 13 -13.79 0.47 -1.07
CA CYS A 13 -12.73 -0.51 -0.84
C CYS A 13 -13.11 -1.92 -1.34
N ASN A 14 -14.40 -2.28 -1.31
CA ASN A 14 -14.90 -3.58 -1.75
C ASN A 14 -14.88 -3.80 -3.28
N THR A 15 -14.48 -2.83 -4.10
CA THR A 15 -14.24 -3.02 -5.54
C THR A 15 -13.00 -3.88 -5.80
N CYS A 16 -11.97 -3.73 -4.98
CA CYS A 16 -10.72 -4.51 -5.04
C CYS A 16 -10.59 -5.46 -3.84
N HIS A 17 -11.03 -5.06 -2.65
CA HIS A 17 -11.03 -5.90 -1.45
C HIS A 17 -12.40 -6.56 -1.24
N VAL A 18 -12.78 -7.43 -2.17
CA VAL A 18 -14.12 -8.02 -2.27
C VAL A 18 -14.55 -8.71 -0.97
N ASP A 19 -15.67 -8.27 -0.43
CA ASP A 19 -16.25 -8.67 0.86
C ASP A 19 -17.30 -9.78 0.73
N GLY A 20 -17.26 -10.50 -0.40
CA GLY A 20 -18.19 -11.57 -0.74
C GLY A 20 -19.56 -11.09 -1.21
N ARG A 21 -19.75 -9.78 -1.38
CA ARG A 21 -20.92 -9.18 -2.05
C ARG A 21 -20.51 -8.56 -3.39
N GLY A 22 -21.51 -8.17 -4.18
CA GLY A 22 -21.27 -7.36 -5.37
C GLY A 22 -20.79 -5.95 -5.00
N SER A 23 -20.35 -5.19 -5.99
CA SER A 23 -20.15 -3.75 -5.84
C SER A 23 -21.01 -3.04 -6.88
N THR A 24 -21.80 -2.06 -6.44
CA THR A 24 -22.58 -1.18 -7.32
C THR A 24 -21.90 0.17 -7.51
N GLN A 25 -20.62 0.28 -7.11
CA GLN A 25 -19.89 1.55 -7.22
C GLN A 25 -19.65 1.86 -8.69
N THR A 26 -20.21 2.97 -9.16
CA THR A 26 -19.89 3.52 -10.48
C THR A 26 -18.74 4.53 -10.34
N PRO A 27 -17.69 4.44 -11.17
CA PRO A 27 -16.68 5.48 -11.25
C PRO A 27 -17.33 6.83 -11.63
N GLY A 28 -17.13 7.87 -10.81
CA GLY A 28 -17.31 9.26 -11.22
C GLY A 28 -18.67 9.93 -11.06
N THR A 29 -19.39 9.79 -9.94
CA THR A 29 -20.57 10.65 -9.68
C THR A 29 -20.81 10.98 -8.20
N GLY A 30 -19.80 11.24 -7.36
CA GLY A 30 -20.09 11.94 -6.10
C GLY A 30 -20.79 13.26 -6.36
N GLY A 31 -21.61 13.68 -5.39
CA GLY A 31 -22.51 14.84 -5.52
C GLY A 31 -21.83 16.19 -5.78
N ASP A 32 -20.50 16.22 -5.92
CA ASP A 32 -19.65 17.37 -6.22
C ASP A 32 -19.09 17.40 -7.66
N GLY A 33 -19.34 16.36 -8.48
CA GLY A 33 -18.86 16.30 -9.86
C GLY A 33 -17.36 15.97 -10.01
N HIS A 34 -16.71 15.46 -8.96
CA HIS A 34 -15.30 15.05 -9.01
C HIS A 34 -15.13 13.60 -9.52
N PRO A 35 -14.17 13.29 -10.41
CA PRO A 35 -14.02 11.94 -10.99
C PRO A 35 -13.71 10.81 -9.99
N SER A 36 -13.14 11.13 -8.82
CA SER A 36 -12.73 10.16 -7.79
C SER A 36 -13.82 9.86 -6.75
N THR A 37 -14.94 10.59 -6.77
CA THR A 37 -16.02 10.34 -5.82
C THR A 37 -16.93 9.25 -6.38
N THR A 38 -16.91 8.08 -5.74
CA THR A 38 -17.80 6.98 -6.11
C THR A 38 -19.15 7.16 -5.42
N THR A 39 -20.24 6.94 -6.16
CA THR A 39 -21.57 6.81 -5.58
C THR A 39 -22.08 5.41 -5.67
N GLY A 40 -22.84 5.04 -4.65
CA GLY A 40 -23.46 3.75 -4.53
C GLY A 40 -23.34 3.25 -3.10
N THR A 41 -24.23 2.34 -2.75
CA THR A 41 -24.10 1.52 -1.55
C THR A 41 -24.51 0.14 -1.99
N ASP A 42 -23.60 -0.82 -1.87
CA ASP A 42 -23.93 -2.18 -2.21
C ASP A 42 -25.05 -2.74 -1.29
N THR A 43 -26.15 -3.14 -1.92
CA THR A 43 -27.31 -3.78 -1.29
C THR A 43 -27.47 -5.24 -1.71
N SER A 44 -26.52 -5.78 -2.48
CA SER A 44 -26.58 -7.16 -2.97
C SER A 44 -26.48 -8.18 -1.83
N HIS A 45 -27.00 -9.38 -2.10
CA HIS A 45 -26.84 -10.53 -1.23
C HIS A 45 -25.38 -11.00 -1.24
N ALA A 46 -24.93 -11.54 -0.10
CA ALA A 46 -23.62 -12.20 -0.05
C ALA A 46 -23.60 -13.40 -1.01
N ALA A 47 -22.74 -13.32 -2.02
CA ALA A 47 -22.48 -14.38 -2.99
C ALA A 47 -21.49 -15.41 -2.46
N THR A 48 -20.65 -15.04 -1.49
CA THR A 48 -19.70 -15.94 -0.80
C THR A 48 -19.75 -15.75 0.72
N VAL A 49 -19.77 -16.87 1.45
CA VAL A 49 -19.82 -16.88 2.93
C VAL A 49 -18.44 -16.71 3.57
N ASN A 50 -17.37 -16.85 2.80
CA ASN A 50 -15.97 -16.70 3.25
C ASN A 50 -15.31 -15.55 2.49
N PRO A 51 -15.59 -14.28 2.86
CA PRO A 51 -15.08 -13.13 2.11
C PRO A 51 -13.57 -13.05 2.20
N LEU A 52 -12.86 -13.08 1.07
CA LEU A 52 -11.39 -13.10 1.05
C LEU A 52 -10.79 -11.69 1.18
N PHE A 53 -11.58 -10.64 1.00
CA PHE A 53 -11.13 -9.23 1.04
C PHE A 53 -9.97 -8.95 0.07
N THR A 54 -10.02 -9.60 -1.08
CA THR A 54 -9.15 -9.38 -2.24
C THR A 54 -9.86 -9.89 -3.49
N CYS A 55 -9.66 -9.23 -4.62
CA CYS A 55 -10.09 -9.66 -5.95
C CYS A 55 -9.01 -10.50 -6.67
N PHE A 56 -7.82 -10.65 -6.07
CA PHE A 56 -6.61 -11.24 -6.66
C PHE A 56 -6.08 -10.55 -7.92
N GLY A 57 -6.71 -9.45 -8.35
CA GLY A 57 -6.18 -8.56 -9.39
C GLY A 57 -4.97 -7.76 -8.91
N SER A 58 -4.55 -6.81 -9.71
CA SER A 58 -3.40 -5.95 -9.43
C SER A 58 -3.70 -4.49 -9.71
N ALA A 59 -3.10 -3.59 -8.93
CA ALA A 59 -3.23 -2.14 -9.10
C ALA A 59 -1.90 -1.45 -8.77
N ASN A 60 -1.66 -0.29 -9.38
CA ASN A 60 -0.62 0.63 -8.95
C ASN A 60 -1.27 1.78 -8.20
N GLU A 61 -1.22 1.76 -6.87
CA GLU A 61 -1.80 2.81 -6.03
C GLU A 61 -0.92 4.07 -5.94
N GLY A 62 0.25 4.08 -6.59
CA GLY A 62 1.13 5.25 -6.63
C GLY A 62 1.94 5.47 -5.36
N LEU A 63 2.38 4.39 -4.72
CA LEU A 63 3.16 4.48 -3.49
C LEU A 63 4.54 5.12 -3.76
N PRO A 64 5.03 6.00 -2.88
CA PRO A 64 6.40 6.49 -2.95
C PRO A 64 7.45 5.39 -2.78
N LEU A 65 8.64 5.63 -3.34
CA LEU A 65 9.82 4.84 -3.03
C LEU A 65 10.13 4.97 -1.54
N ASN A 66 10.32 3.85 -0.84
CA ASN A 66 10.71 3.86 0.57
C ASN A 66 12.24 3.71 0.71
N PRO A 67 12.98 4.80 1.02
CA PRO A 67 14.45 4.75 1.11
C PRO A 67 14.95 3.90 2.28
N ARG A 68 14.09 3.40 3.17
CA ARG A 68 14.45 2.48 4.26
C ARG A 68 14.53 1.02 3.82
N VAL A 69 14.08 0.67 2.63
CA VAL A 69 14.21 -0.71 2.12
C VAL A 69 15.70 -1.02 1.96
N ALA A 70 16.20 -1.99 2.72
CA ALA A 70 17.62 -2.33 2.80
C ALA A 70 18.22 -2.68 1.43
N PHE A 71 17.41 -3.29 0.55
CA PHE A 71 17.79 -3.65 -0.81
C PHE A 71 18.42 -2.51 -1.63
N TYR A 72 18.04 -1.25 -1.41
CA TYR A 72 18.66 -0.12 -2.13
C TYR A 72 20.14 0.11 -1.76
N TYR A 73 20.62 -0.48 -0.66
CA TYR A 73 21.99 -0.35 -0.15
C TYR A 73 22.82 -1.64 -0.32
N GLU A 74 22.22 -2.73 -0.79
CA GLU A 74 22.90 -4.01 -1.05
C GLU A 74 23.63 -3.99 -2.40
N THR A 75 24.48 -2.98 -2.59
CA THR A 75 25.20 -2.67 -3.85
C THR A 75 26.62 -3.24 -3.89
N THR A 76 27.04 -3.92 -2.83
CA THR A 76 28.37 -4.54 -2.72
C THR A 76 28.24 -6.06 -2.72
N PRO A 77 29.18 -6.79 -3.35
CA PRO A 77 29.15 -8.24 -3.30
C PRO A 77 29.26 -8.76 -1.86
N ASP A 78 28.45 -9.76 -1.53
CA ASP A 78 28.63 -10.54 -0.31
C ASP A 78 29.89 -11.42 -0.38
N PHE A 79 30.11 -12.23 0.67
CA PHE A 79 31.29 -13.10 0.72
C PHE A 79 31.30 -14.23 -0.32
N PHE A 80 30.18 -14.48 -1.01
CA PHE A 80 30.09 -15.37 -2.16
C PHE A 80 30.26 -14.65 -3.51
N GLY A 81 30.43 -13.33 -3.50
CA GLY A 81 30.54 -12.51 -4.71
C GLY A 81 29.18 -12.12 -5.33
N PHE A 82 28.07 -12.37 -4.63
CA PHE A 82 26.74 -11.99 -5.11
C PHE A 82 26.41 -10.56 -4.67
N THR A 83 26.02 -9.70 -5.62
CA THR A 83 25.48 -8.37 -5.32
C THR A 83 23.96 -8.38 -5.50
N PRO A 84 23.16 -8.31 -4.42
CA PRO A 84 21.70 -8.36 -4.52
C PRO A 84 21.12 -7.24 -5.39
N ASN A 85 21.61 -6.01 -5.24
CA ASN A 85 21.16 -4.86 -6.01
C ASN A 85 22.35 -4.04 -6.54
N PRO A 86 22.94 -4.40 -7.68
CA PRO A 86 24.06 -3.63 -8.25
C PRO A 86 23.65 -2.21 -8.70
N PHE A 87 22.36 -1.90 -8.77
CA PHE A 87 21.83 -0.63 -9.26
C PHE A 87 21.49 0.36 -8.15
N GLY A 88 21.43 -0.09 -6.89
CA GLY A 88 21.03 0.75 -5.75
C GLY A 88 19.71 1.49 -6.02
N PHE A 89 19.71 2.81 -5.81
CA PHE A 89 18.58 3.69 -6.10
C PHE A 89 18.26 3.89 -7.59
N GLY A 90 19.01 3.27 -8.52
CA GLY A 90 18.62 3.12 -9.92
C GLY A 90 17.59 2.01 -10.14
N TYR A 91 17.35 1.16 -9.13
CA TYR A 91 16.26 0.19 -9.16
C TYR A 91 14.89 0.87 -9.11
N ARG A 92 13.92 0.32 -9.84
CA ARG A 92 12.49 0.66 -9.77
C ARG A 92 11.71 -0.63 -9.70
N ASP A 93 10.84 -0.77 -8.71
CA ASP A 93 9.99 -1.95 -8.63
C ASP A 93 8.81 -1.85 -9.60
N LEU A 94 8.91 -2.50 -10.77
CA LEU A 94 7.81 -2.54 -11.74
C LEU A 94 6.77 -3.63 -11.42
N GLY A 95 6.92 -4.38 -10.32
CA GLY A 95 5.95 -5.37 -9.86
C GLY A 95 5.62 -6.42 -10.93
N LEU A 96 4.33 -6.54 -11.27
CA LEU A 96 3.86 -7.48 -12.30
C LEU A 96 4.51 -7.25 -13.67
N GLY A 97 4.88 -6.00 -13.99
CA GLY A 97 5.62 -5.69 -15.22
C GLY A 97 6.99 -6.36 -15.28
N THR A 98 7.76 -6.37 -14.17
CA THR A 98 9.05 -7.09 -14.09
C THR A 98 8.83 -8.59 -14.22
N PHE A 99 7.80 -9.13 -13.56
CA PHE A 99 7.45 -10.55 -13.67
C PHE A 99 7.17 -10.95 -15.12
N LEU A 100 6.30 -10.20 -15.83
CA LEU A 100 5.95 -10.54 -17.20
C LEU A 100 7.15 -10.51 -18.16
N ARG A 101 8.13 -9.62 -17.92
CA ARG A 101 9.37 -9.54 -18.71
C ARG A 101 10.40 -10.61 -18.40
N SER A 102 10.22 -11.41 -17.34
CA SER A 102 11.34 -12.17 -16.75
C SER A 102 12.54 -11.26 -16.42
N GLY A 103 12.24 -10.04 -15.94
CA GLY A 103 13.22 -8.99 -15.71
C GLY A 103 14.12 -9.25 -14.50
N PHE A 104 14.95 -8.26 -14.18
CA PHE A 104 15.86 -8.33 -13.05
C PHE A 104 15.13 -8.68 -11.74
N GLY A 105 15.62 -9.71 -11.02
CA GLY A 105 15.06 -10.15 -9.74
C GLY A 105 13.81 -11.03 -9.84
N SER A 106 13.29 -11.34 -11.04
CA SER A 106 12.17 -12.27 -11.22
C SER A 106 12.61 -13.61 -11.82
N ALA A 107 11.79 -14.64 -11.58
CA ALA A 107 11.93 -15.92 -12.27
C ALA A 107 11.44 -15.81 -13.72
N PRO A 108 11.83 -16.73 -14.62
CA PRO A 108 11.28 -16.78 -15.97
C PRO A 108 9.75 -16.83 -15.95
N ASN A 109 9.12 -15.95 -16.72
CA ASN A 109 7.68 -15.97 -16.91
C ASN A 109 7.28 -17.31 -17.55
N PRO A 110 6.37 -18.08 -16.93
CA PRO A 110 5.94 -19.38 -17.48
C PRO A 110 5.19 -19.25 -18.81
N ASP A 111 4.67 -18.06 -19.15
CA ASP A 111 3.97 -17.79 -20.40
C ASP A 111 4.52 -16.53 -21.10
N ALA A 112 5.43 -16.76 -22.04
CA ALA A 112 6.05 -15.71 -22.84
C ALA A 112 5.06 -14.93 -23.73
N THR A 113 3.85 -15.45 -23.98
CA THR A 113 2.83 -14.73 -24.76
C THR A 113 2.28 -13.52 -24.02
N LEU A 114 2.49 -13.43 -22.70
CA LEU A 114 2.08 -12.31 -21.85
C LEU A 114 3.12 -11.19 -21.79
N ILE A 115 4.35 -11.40 -22.26
CA ILE A 115 5.41 -10.38 -22.27
C ILE A 115 4.93 -9.03 -22.87
N PRO A 116 4.19 -8.99 -24.01
CA PRO A 116 3.70 -7.75 -24.58
C PRO A 116 2.78 -6.92 -23.68
N LEU A 117 2.18 -7.53 -22.65
CA LEU A 117 1.29 -6.85 -21.69
C LEU A 117 2.06 -6.12 -20.60
N ALA A 118 3.36 -6.40 -20.40
CA ALA A 118 4.16 -5.86 -19.31
C ALA A 118 4.06 -4.32 -19.15
N PRO A 119 4.07 -3.49 -20.21
CA PRO A 119 3.97 -2.04 -20.06
C PRO A 119 2.65 -1.57 -19.44
N SER A 120 1.55 -2.32 -19.66
CA SER A 120 0.22 -2.00 -19.11
C SER A 120 0.05 -2.33 -17.62
N VAL A 121 1.03 -3.01 -17.03
CA VAL A 121 0.98 -3.45 -15.63
C VAL A 121 2.25 -3.08 -14.84
N ASP A 122 3.13 -2.25 -15.42
CA ASP A 122 4.27 -1.67 -14.71
C ASP A 122 3.82 -0.90 -13.47
N GLY A 123 4.45 -1.22 -12.34
CA GLY A 123 4.17 -0.64 -11.02
C GLY A 123 2.97 -1.28 -10.30
N THR A 124 2.29 -2.25 -10.94
CA THR A 124 1.13 -2.90 -10.30
C THR A 124 1.56 -4.06 -9.40
N PHE A 125 0.88 -4.18 -8.26
CA PHE A 125 1.06 -5.28 -7.32
C PHE A 125 -0.28 -5.94 -7.04
N GLN A 126 -0.25 -7.22 -6.68
CA GLN A 126 -1.45 -7.94 -6.33
C GLN A 126 -2.17 -7.28 -5.13
N VAL A 127 -3.48 -7.13 -5.24
CA VAL A 127 -4.34 -6.67 -4.14
C VAL A 127 -4.27 -7.71 -3.02
N SER A 128 -3.64 -7.36 -1.91
CA SER A 128 -3.51 -8.27 -0.76
C SER A 128 -4.83 -8.40 0.00
N THR A 129 -5.03 -9.54 0.68
CA THR A 129 -6.21 -9.71 1.55
C THR A 129 -6.20 -8.70 2.69
N ALA A 130 -7.36 -8.14 3.03
CA ALA A 130 -7.51 -7.33 4.24
C ALA A 130 -7.74 -8.17 5.52
N ARG A 131 -7.85 -9.50 5.41
CA ARG A 131 -7.86 -10.38 6.59
C ARG A 131 -6.54 -10.27 7.32
N ASN A 132 -6.58 -10.24 8.65
CA ASN A 132 -5.41 -10.08 9.51
C ASN A 132 -4.58 -8.82 9.23
N VAL A 133 -5.13 -7.82 8.52
CA VAL A 133 -4.43 -6.56 8.24
C VAL A 133 -4.05 -5.86 9.55
N ALA A 134 -4.89 -5.95 10.57
CA ALA A 134 -4.66 -5.40 11.91
C ALA A 134 -4.07 -6.41 12.91
N MET A 135 -3.70 -7.62 12.47
CA MET A 135 -3.18 -8.64 13.37
C MET A 135 -1.90 -8.15 14.04
N ALA A 136 -1.88 -8.25 15.37
CA ALA A 136 -0.77 -7.90 16.24
C ALA A 136 -0.65 -8.93 17.37
N PRO A 137 0.55 -9.10 17.97
CA PRO A 137 0.74 -9.92 19.16
C PRO A 137 -0.12 -9.44 20.35
N THR A 138 -0.50 -10.33 21.28
CA THR A 138 -1.31 -9.92 22.45
C THR A 138 -0.60 -8.96 23.39
N GLN A 139 0.73 -9.04 23.45
CA GLN A 139 1.58 -8.13 24.20
C GLN A 139 1.50 -6.70 23.67
N CYS A 140 1.25 -6.54 22.36
CA CYS A 140 1.12 -5.25 21.71
C CYS A 140 -0.24 -5.23 20.97
N PRO A 141 -1.37 -5.05 21.67
CA PRO A 141 -2.70 -5.50 21.24
C PRO A 141 -3.31 -4.71 20.07
N THR A 142 -2.55 -3.85 19.42
CA THR A 142 -2.96 -3.03 18.28
C THR A 142 -1.77 -2.72 17.39
N THR A 143 -2.03 -2.46 16.12
CA THR A 143 -1.04 -1.88 15.19
C THR A 143 -0.96 -0.36 15.28
N GLU A 144 -1.93 0.27 15.96
CA GLU A 144 -2.09 1.73 15.99
C GLU A 144 -1.47 2.36 17.24
N ALA A 145 -0.61 3.36 17.04
CA ALA A 145 -0.16 4.28 18.08
C ALA A 145 -1.35 5.06 18.71
N PRO A 146 -1.30 5.38 20.01
CA PRO A 146 -0.17 5.23 20.93
C PRO A 146 -0.05 3.83 21.57
N GLY A 147 -0.95 2.89 21.26
CA GLY A 147 -0.92 1.52 21.80
C GLY A 147 -1.44 1.35 23.23
N GLY A 148 -1.80 2.43 23.92
CA GLY A 148 -2.26 2.37 25.31
C GLY A 148 -1.17 1.88 26.28
N PRO A 149 -1.55 1.25 27.41
CA PRO A 149 -0.58 0.83 28.45
C PRO A 149 0.42 -0.23 27.99
N ASN A 150 0.06 -1.04 26.99
CA ASN A 150 0.88 -2.16 26.51
C ASN A 150 1.64 -1.82 25.22
N GLY A 151 1.45 -0.61 24.67
CA GLY A 151 2.07 -0.21 23.42
C GLY A 151 1.46 -0.90 22.19
N PHE A 152 2.07 -0.69 21.04
CA PHE A 152 1.59 -1.16 19.74
C PHE A 152 2.66 -1.96 18.99
N PHE A 153 2.20 -2.83 18.10
CA PHE A 153 3.07 -3.56 17.18
C PHE A 153 3.31 -2.70 15.93
N GLN A 154 4.57 -2.34 15.66
CA GLN A 154 4.91 -1.60 14.45
C GLN A 154 4.82 -2.52 13.23
N LYS A 155 3.65 -2.52 12.59
CA LYS A 155 3.43 -3.22 11.33
C LYS A 155 3.83 -2.35 10.14
N GLU A 156 4.19 -2.99 9.04
CA GLU A 156 4.49 -2.32 7.77
C GLU A 156 3.40 -2.70 6.76
N PHE A 157 2.96 -1.73 5.97
CA PHE A 157 1.88 -1.89 4.99
C PHE A 157 2.35 -1.52 3.58
N PHE A 158 1.60 -2.00 2.58
CA PHE A 158 1.99 -2.06 1.17
C PHE A 158 3.26 -2.89 0.89
N HIS A 159 3.61 -3.04 -0.39
CA HIS A 159 4.69 -3.93 -0.85
C HIS A 159 6.09 -3.52 -0.36
N ASN A 160 6.33 -2.23 -0.08
CA ASN A 160 7.63 -1.71 0.33
C ASN A 160 7.66 -1.23 1.79
N GLY A 161 6.59 -1.45 2.55
CA GLY A 161 6.50 -1.08 3.96
C GLY A 161 6.52 0.43 4.24
N TYR A 162 6.29 1.30 3.26
CA TYR A 162 6.31 2.76 3.45
C TYR A 162 5.32 3.23 4.53
N ILE A 163 4.13 2.64 4.56
CA ILE A 163 3.06 2.96 5.50
C ILE A 163 3.21 2.14 6.78
N LYS A 164 2.93 2.78 7.91
CA LYS A 164 3.26 2.25 9.25
C LYS A 164 2.05 2.10 10.18
N SER A 165 0.86 2.51 9.79
CA SER A 165 -0.39 2.29 10.52
C SER A 165 -1.58 2.08 9.57
N LEU A 166 -2.66 1.50 10.07
CA LEU A 166 -3.93 1.43 9.34
C LEU A 166 -4.50 2.82 9.09
N LYS A 167 -4.32 3.75 10.04
CA LYS A 167 -4.72 5.14 9.86
C LYS A 167 -4.03 5.76 8.64
N GLN A 168 -2.71 5.62 8.52
CA GLN A 168 -1.97 6.10 7.35
C GLN A 168 -2.37 5.36 6.06
N LEU A 169 -2.66 4.05 6.14
CA LEU A 169 -3.11 3.27 4.99
C LEU A 169 -4.43 3.81 4.43
N VAL A 170 -5.44 3.97 5.29
CA VAL A 170 -6.74 4.52 4.90
C VAL A 170 -6.60 5.97 4.44
N HIS A 171 -5.75 6.75 5.12
CA HIS A 171 -5.52 8.15 4.77
C HIS A 171 -4.84 8.30 3.39
N PHE A 172 -3.90 7.41 3.04
CA PHE A 172 -3.29 7.39 1.70
C PHE A 172 -4.35 7.22 0.62
N TYR A 173 -5.20 6.20 0.74
CA TYR A 173 -6.32 6.00 -0.20
C TYR A 173 -7.27 7.20 -0.25
N ASN A 174 -7.47 7.91 0.87
CA ASN A 174 -8.35 9.07 0.91
C ASN A 174 -7.74 10.32 0.28
N THR A 175 -6.43 10.56 0.43
CA THR A 175 -5.83 11.88 0.19
C THR A 175 -4.58 11.90 -0.68
N ARG A 176 -4.14 10.76 -1.25
CA ARG A 176 -2.95 10.66 -2.12
C ARG A 176 -2.85 11.81 -3.11
N ASP A 177 -3.93 12.08 -3.86
CA ASP A 177 -3.94 13.06 -4.94
C ASP A 177 -4.19 14.48 -4.43
N LEU A 178 -4.85 14.64 -3.28
CA LEU A 178 -5.06 15.94 -2.64
C LEU A 178 -3.77 16.54 -2.09
N PHE A 179 -2.90 15.69 -1.54
CA PHE A 179 -1.64 16.10 -0.93
C PHE A 179 -0.43 15.59 -1.70
N ALA A 180 -0.54 15.41 -3.02
CA ALA A 180 0.57 14.98 -3.87
C ALA A 180 1.61 16.11 -4.04
N PHE A 181 2.87 15.79 -3.79
CA PHE A 181 4.00 16.69 -4.02
C PHE A 181 5.03 16.06 -4.98
N PRO A 182 5.64 16.84 -5.88
CA PRO A 182 6.68 16.37 -6.80
C PRO A 182 8.05 16.26 -6.11
N VAL A 183 8.09 15.61 -4.94
CA VAL A 183 9.29 15.40 -4.12
C VAL A 183 9.48 13.92 -3.83
N THR A 184 10.68 13.49 -3.46
CA THR A 184 10.94 12.12 -2.98
C THR A 184 10.72 12.02 -1.47
N SER A 185 10.62 10.80 -0.94
CA SER A 185 10.44 10.58 0.49
C SER A 185 11.53 11.25 1.32
N GLY A 186 11.12 11.84 2.44
CA GLY A 186 11.91 12.69 3.33
C GLY A 186 12.13 14.12 2.86
N HIS A 187 11.52 14.56 1.75
CA HIS A 187 11.67 15.92 1.18
C HIS A 187 10.37 16.72 1.11
N CYS A 188 9.38 16.37 1.93
CA CYS A 188 8.16 17.14 2.05
C CYS A 188 8.43 18.62 2.38
N PRO A 189 7.71 19.58 1.75
CA PRO A 189 7.97 21.00 1.96
C PRO A 189 7.81 21.45 3.43
N PRO A 190 8.52 22.50 3.85
CA PRO A 190 8.33 23.08 5.18
C PRO A 190 6.85 23.42 5.46
N GLY A 191 6.38 23.10 6.67
CA GLY A 191 4.98 23.29 7.06
C GLY A 191 4.05 22.14 6.68
N THR A 192 4.56 21.12 6.00
CA THR A 192 3.85 19.86 5.76
C THR A 192 4.45 18.71 6.58
N VAL A 193 3.70 17.62 6.70
CA VAL A 193 4.08 16.39 7.39
C VAL A 193 3.86 15.24 6.43
N GLU A 194 4.93 14.53 6.10
CA GLU A 194 4.89 13.36 5.24
C GLU A 194 3.91 12.32 5.81
N LYS A 195 3.11 11.70 4.93
CA LYS A 195 2.02 10.77 5.26
C LYS A 195 0.78 11.35 5.96
N VAL A 196 0.72 12.67 6.11
CA VAL A 196 -0.44 13.37 6.68
C VAL A 196 -0.97 14.41 5.70
N ASN A 197 -0.16 15.37 5.29
CA ASN A 197 -0.55 16.38 4.30
C ASN A 197 0.56 16.62 3.27
N CYS A 198 1.40 15.62 3.08
CA CYS A 198 2.34 15.52 1.99
C CYS A 198 2.57 14.04 1.63
N TRP A 199 2.24 13.69 0.39
CA TRP A 199 2.56 12.44 -0.25
C TRP A 199 3.64 12.70 -1.31
N PRO A 200 4.86 12.18 -1.11
CA PRO A 200 5.90 12.21 -2.13
C PRO A 200 5.42 11.56 -3.44
N MET A 201 6.13 11.81 -4.53
CA MET A 201 5.76 11.26 -5.83
C MET A 201 5.82 9.71 -5.84
N PRO A 202 4.98 9.05 -6.64
CA PRO A 202 5.05 7.59 -6.84
C PRO A 202 6.43 7.14 -7.34
N GLU A 203 6.87 5.95 -6.92
CA GLU A 203 8.06 5.30 -7.47
C GLU A 203 7.88 5.02 -8.97
N VAL A 204 6.71 4.50 -9.34
CA VAL A 204 6.30 4.23 -10.72
C VAL A 204 4.99 4.97 -11.00
N ARG A 205 5.00 5.88 -11.98
CA ARG A 205 3.83 6.69 -12.35
C ARG A 205 2.97 6.07 -13.46
N ASN A 206 3.43 4.97 -14.04
CA ASN A 206 2.70 4.21 -15.05
C ASN A 206 1.48 3.55 -14.42
N ASN A 207 0.38 3.45 -15.17
CA ASN A 207 -0.78 2.63 -14.80
C ASN A 207 -1.38 2.93 -13.41
N LEU A 208 -1.26 4.18 -12.94
CA LEU A 208 -1.81 4.59 -11.64
C LEU A 208 -3.32 4.36 -11.59
N ASP A 209 -3.79 3.79 -10.48
CA ASP A 209 -5.21 3.71 -10.18
C ASP A 209 -5.75 5.12 -9.88
N MET A 210 -6.75 5.52 -10.66
CA MET A 210 -7.38 6.84 -10.58
C MET A 210 -8.74 6.81 -9.87
N THR A 211 -9.10 5.68 -9.26
CA THR A 211 -10.37 5.49 -8.53
C THR A 211 -10.23 5.82 -7.04
N THR A 212 -8.99 5.93 -6.55
CA THR A 212 -8.64 6.33 -5.17
C THR A 212 -7.83 7.64 -5.17
N GLY A 213 -7.50 8.17 -3.99
CA GLY A 213 -6.60 9.32 -3.81
C GLY A 213 -7.29 10.65 -3.51
N ASN A 214 -8.62 10.73 -3.68
CA ASN A 214 -9.45 11.85 -3.23
C ASN A 214 -10.87 11.33 -2.93
N LEU A 215 -11.05 10.64 -1.80
CA LEU A 215 -12.32 9.99 -1.44
C LEU A 215 -13.25 10.89 -0.61
N ALA A 216 -12.79 12.09 -0.24
CA ALA A 216 -13.50 13.05 0.59
C ALA A 216 -14.00 12.47 1.93
N LEU A 217 -13.29 11.50 2.49
CA LEU A 217 -13.58 10.97 3.83
C LEU A 217 -13.10 11.97 4.89
N THR A 218 -13.93 12.16 5.91
CA THR A 218 -13.54 12.87 7.14
C THR A 218 -12.64 12.00 8.01
N ASP A 219 -11.88 12.62 8.91
CA ASP A 219 -11.03 11.90 9.88
C ASP A 219 -11.82 10.83 10.66
N LEU A 220 -13.06 11.15 11.07
CA LEU A 220 -13.96 10.23 11.75
C LEU A 220 -14.31 9.02 10.87
N GLN A 221 -14.60 9.23 9.59
CA GLN A 221 -14.93 8.15 8.66
C GLN A 221 -13.71 7.25 8.43
N GLU A 222 -12.51 7.82 8.28
CA GLU A 222 -11.28 7.02 8.21
C GLU A 222 -11.11 6.15 9.46
N ASN A 223 -11.30 6.72 10.66
CA ASN A 223 -11.20 5.98 11.92
C ASN A 223 -12.25 4.86 12.03
N GLN A 224 -13.45 5.08 11.47
CA GLN A 224 -14.48 4.05 11.39
C GLN A 224 -14.06 2.89 10.47
N ILE A 225 -13.42 3.17 9.34
CA ILE A 225 -12.86 2.14 8.45
C ILE A 225 -11.74 1.37 9.16
N VAL A 226 -10.82 2.07 9.84
CA VAL A 226 -9.76 1.43 10.65
C VAL A 226 -10.37 0.49 11.70
N ALA A 227 -11.39 0.92 12.41
CA ALA A 227 -12.09 0.08 13.39
C ALA A 227 -12.72 -1.16 12.74
N PHE A 228 -13.23 -1.06 11.51
CA PHE A 228 -13.71 -2.23 10.76
C PHE A 228 -12.56 -3.17 10.38
N LEU A 229 -11.44 -2.66 9.87
CA LEU A 229 -10.27 -3.46 9.51
C LEU A 229 -9.70 -4.24 10.71
N GLN A 230 -9.77 -3.66 11.91
CA GLN A 230 -9.39 -4.32 13.16
C GLN A 230 -10.23 -5.58 13.44
N THR A 231 -11.52 -5.58 13.06
CA THR A 231 -12.40 -6.75 13.22
C THR A 231 -12.09 -7.89 12.26
N LEU A 232 -11.27 -7.66 11.23
CA LEU A 232 -10.85 -8.68 10.26
C LEU A 232 -9.67 -9.53 10.75
N THR A 233 -9.27 -9.35 12.01
CA THR A 233 -8.22 -10.14 12.66
C THR A 233 -8.82 -11.48 13.12
N ASP A 234 -8.22 -12.58 12.72
CA ASP A 234 -8.62 -13.87 13.23
C ASP A 234 -8.41 -13.93 14.74
N GLY A 235 -9.33 -14.61 15.42
CA GLY A 235 -9.37 -14.66 16.87
C GLY A 235 -9.75 -13.35 17.58
N PHE A 236 -10.26 -12.36 16.83
CA PHE A 236 -10.81 -11.12 17.40
C PHE A 236 -11.85 -11.37 18.50
N THR A 237 -12.67 -12.42 18.36
CA THR A 237 -13.61 -12.87 19.39
C THR A 237 -13.13 -14.08 20.20
N THR A 238 -12.20 -14.88 19.65
CA THR A 238 -11.67 -16.10 20.27
C THR A 238 -10.15 -16.16 20.10
N PRO A 239 -9.37 -15.79 21.13
CA PRO A 239 -7.92 -15.68 20.99
C PRO A 239 -7.21 -16.99 20.66
N PHE A 240 -6.10 -16.92 19.92
CA PHE A 240 -5.30 -18.10 19.55
C PHE A 240 -4.50 -18.70 20.73
N PRO A 241 -4.26 -20.03 20.75
CA PRO A 241 -3.50 -20.68 21.83
C PRO A 241 -2.05 -20.19 21.98
N ASN A 242 -1.40 -19.78 20.89
CA ASN A 242 0.00 -19.33 20.87
C ASN A 242 0.13 -17.80 20.86
N ARG A 243 -0.94 -17.06 21.15
CA ARG A 243 -0.95 -15.60 21.13
C ARG A 243 0.16 -14.97 22.00
N ASP A 244 0.57 -15.68 23.05
CA ASP A 244 1.51 -15.20 24.07
C ASP A 244 2.99 -15.52 23.75
N THR A 245 3.33 -15.99 22.56
CA THR A 245 4.72 -16.38 22.21
C THR A 245 5.58 -15.26 21.61
N PHE A 246 5.07 -14.04 21.49
CA PHE A 246 5.86 -12.92 20.97
C PHE A 246 6.94 -12.48 21.97
N THR A 247 8.19 -12.43 21.49
CA THR A 247 9.38 -12.05 22.26
C THR A 247 9.99 -10.71 21.84
N GLY A 248 9.34 -10.00 20.91
CA GLY A 248 9.77 -8.68 20.47
C GLY A 248 9.35 -7.56 21.42
N THR A 249 9.60 -6.31 21.02
CA THR A 249 9.32 -5.12 21.82
C THR A 249 8.14 -4.34 21.24
N CYS A 250 7.19 -3.95 22.09
CA CYS A 250 6.12 -3.04 21.72
C CYS A 250 6.65 -1.60 21.63
N MET A 251 6.07 -0.82 20.72
CA MET A 251 6.34 0.61 20.56
C MET A 251 5.37 1.44 21.39
N PHE A 252 5.73 2.67 21.76
CA PHE A 252 4.92 3.54 22.61
C PHE A 252 4.92 4.99 22.13
N GLY A 253 3.85 5.71 22.45
CA GLY A 253 3.72 7.14 22.15
C GLY A 253 3.33 7.43 20.71
N GLY A 254 3.41 8.71 20.33
CA GLY A 254 3.01 9.19 19.01
C GLY A 254 1.50 9.12 18.75
N THR A 255 1.12 9.25 17.48
CA THR A 255 -0.26 9.11 17.00
C THR A 255 -0.30 8.18 15.80
N ALA A 256 -1.42 7.52 15.56
CA ALA A 256 -1.59 6.65 14.40
C ALA A 256 -1.34 7.39 13.07
N SER A 257 -1.65 8.69 12.98
CA SER A 257 -1.42 9.48 11.76
C SER A 257 0.06 9.74 11.44
N THR A 258 0.91 9.89 12.45
CA THR A 258 2.35 10.16 12.26
C THR A 258 3.24 8.97 12.62
N GLN A 259 2.65 7.82 12.91
CA GLN A 259 3.37 6.60 13.29
C GLN A 259 4.49 6.28 12.29
N GLY A 260 5.71 6.09 12.81
CA GLY A 260 6.89 5.78 12.03
C GLY A 260 7.51 6.96 11.26
N ASN A 261 6.98 8.19 11.41
CA ASN A 261 7.60 9.38 10.82
C ASN A 261 8.94 9.74 11.49
N GLU A 262 9.12 9.35 12.75
CA GLU A 262 10.38 9.44 13.49
C GLU A 262 11.52 8.64 12.85
N PHE A 263 11.19 7.69 11.96
CA PHE A 263 12.16 6.88 11.22
C PHE A 263 12.34 7.31 9.77
N LEU A 264 11.68 8.38 9.31
CA LEU A 264 11.86 8.84 7.93
C LEU A 264 13.33 9.20 7.67
N ILE A 265 13.82 8.79 6.51
CA ILE A 265 15.13 9.20 6.02
C ILE A 265 14.96 9.84 4.63
N PRO A 266 15.75 10.87 4.32
CA PRO A 266 15.69 11.48 3.00
C PRO A 266 16.20 10.50 1.94
N THR A 267 15.43 10.38 0.86
CA THR A 267 15.86 9.66 -0.35
C THR A 267 17.07 10.37 -0.96
N PRO A 268 18.19 9.68 -1.25
CA PRO A 268 19.29 10.34 -1.95
C PRO A 268 18.84 10.81 -3.34
N PRO A 269 19.62 11.70 -4.02
CA PRO A 269 19.35 12.05 -5.40
C PRO A 269 19.14 10.79 -6.24
N LEU A 270 17.95 10.65 -6.83
CA LEU A 270 17.61 9.45 -7.59
C LEU A 270 18.39 9.46 -8.91
N PRO A 271 19.21 8.44 -9.20
CA PRO A 271 19.74 8.25 -10.54
C PRO A 271 18.61 7.82 -11.48
N SER A 272 18.91 7.85 -12.79
CA SER A 272 17.99 7.33 -13.78
C SER A 272 17.68 5.85 -13.53
N CYS A 273 16.48 5.40 -13.92
CA CYS A 273 16.16 3.99 -13.85
C CYS A 273 17.20 3.15 -14.62
N ALA A 274 17.68 2.07 -14.00
CA ALA A 274 18.70 1.22 -14.60
C ALA A 274 18.19 0.59 -15.91
N SER A 275 19.06 0.51 -16.92
CA SER A 275 18.73 -0.08 -18.23
C SER A 275 18.36 -1.56 -18.13
N ALA A 276 18.90 -2.29 -17.15
CA ALA A 276 18.52 -3.67 -16.87
C ALA A 276 17.09 -3.84 -16.33
N ILE A 277 16.40 -2.74 -16.02
CA ILE A 277 15.04 -2.71 -15.48
C ILE A 277 14.13 -1.99 -16.47
N CYS A 278 14.35 -0.69 -16.69
CA CYS A 278 13.50 0.12 -17.56
C CYS A 278 13.90 0.09 -19.04
N GLY A 279 15.08 -0.46 -19.36
CA GLY A 279 15.56 -0.68 -20.73
C GLY A 279 15.31 -2.10 -21.25
N VAL A 280 14.45 -2.88 -20.59
CA VAL A 280 14.08 -4.23 -21.03
C VAL A 280 12.79 -4.15 -21.86
N ALA A 281 12.83 -4.66 -23.09
CA ALA A 281 11.68 -4.66 -23.98
C ALA A 281 10.62 -5.69 -23.54
N PRO A 282 9.31 -5.39 -23.68
CA PRO A 282 8.74 -4.11 -24.12
C PRO A 282 8.90 -3.02 -23.06
N PHE A 283 9.32 -1.82 -23.46
CA PHE A 283 9.68 -0.76 -22.50
C PHE A 283 8.46 -0.20 -21.75
N PRO A 284 8.65 0.31 -20.52
CA PRO A 284 7.62 1.07 -19.82
C PRO A 284 7.09 2.24 -20.67
N SER A 285 5.79 2.50 -20.59
CA SER A 285 5.12 3.60 -21.30
C SER A 285 4.17 4.35 -20.36
N PRO A 286 4.41 5.64 -20.03
CA PRO A 286 5.57 6.45 -20.45
C PRO A 286 6.92 5.92 -19.91
N PRO A 287 8.06 6.36 -20.47
CA PRO A 287 9.38 6.03 -19.94
C PRO A 287 9.55 6.49 -18.48
N ILE A 288 10.24 5.69 -17.67
CA ILE A 288 10.55 6.00 -16.28
C ILE A 288 11.94 6.65 -16.22
N PRO A 289 12.07 7.89 -15.71
CA PRO A 289 13.34 8.60 -15.63
C PRO A 289 14.40 7.89 -14.80
#